data_AF-S7WBB7-F1
#
_entry.id   AF-S7WBB7-F1
#
_cell.length_a   1.000
_cell.length_b   1.000
_cell.length_c   1.000
_cell.angle_alpha   90.00
_cell.angle_beta   90.00
_cell.angle_gamma   90.00
#
_symmetry.space_group_name_H-M   'P 1'
#
loop_
_entity.id
_entity.type
_entity.pdbx_description
1 polymer ?
#
loop_
_entity_poly.entity_id
_entity_poly.type
_entity_poly.pdbx_seq_one_letter_code
_entity_poly.pdbx_strand_id
1 'polypeptide(L)'
;MKNTLLLILVLLISGCFNTANTANTANTANTANTIYYSYKKCTLKNICNEFNYTKNQNSYALFAYKPPVDEFYIEIKDNKYYVIYKNIFSEGVEMGWAQMKIVTNNENNLVMETNKIFQTLGNYNSIGSGDNSNYVPSRNYRKDMYIINDFYDGYSFKQYQKLTFIKKNKQLLLDCKSYMKDLDPKNNYSGMFYSVCSDKEKIYFKEIPEL
;
A
#
# COMPACT_ATOMS: atom_id res chain seq x y z
N MET A 1 14.34 -75.48 -27.09
CA MET A 1 13.06 -74.81 -27.37
C MET A 1 13.32 -73.32 -27.22
N LYS A 2 13.77 -72.62 -28.28
CA LYS A 2 12.98 -71.83 -29.24
C LYS A 2 12.00 -70.84 -28.59
N ASN A 3 12.11 -69.60 -29.07
CA ASN A 3 11.16 -68.47 -29.04
C ASN A 3 11.50 -67.36 -28.02
N THR A 4 11.67 -66.08 -28.37
CA THR A 4 11.66 -65.37 -29.66
C THR A 4 12.31 -63.99 -29.45
N LEU A 5 12.98 -63.49 -30.49
CA LEU A 5 13.31 -62.09 -30.78
C LEU A 5 12.29 -61.06 -30.28
N LEU A 6 12.77 -59.87 -29.88
CA LEU A 6 12.46 -58.64 -30.63
C LEU A 6 13.50 -57.53 -30.38
N LEU A 7 14.30 -57.24 -31.42
CA LEU A 7 14.94 -55.94 -31.62
C LEU A 7 13.87 -54.95 -32.07
N ILE A 8 13.79 -53.78 -31.44
CA ILE A 8 13.30 -52.57 -32.12
C ILE A 8 14.29 -51.44 -31.87
N LEU A 9 15.02 -51.13 -32.93
CA LEU A 9 15.79 -49.91 -33.15
C LEU A 9 14.78 -48.83 -33.61
N VAL A 10 14.67 -47.71 -32.90
CA VAL A 10 14.03 -46.50 -33.43
C VAL A 10 15.09 -45.40 -33.49
N LEU A 11 15.59 -45.17 -34.71
CA LEU A 11 16.24 -43.95 -35.14
C LEU A 11 15.22 -43.15 -35.94
N LEU A 12 15.00 -41.86 -35.62
CA LEU A 12 14.42 -40.79 -36.43
C LEU A 12 14.57 -39.47 -35.61
N ILE A 13 15.69 -38.76 -35.70
CA ILE A 13 16.08 -37.70 -36.66
C ILE A 13 15.39 -36.35 -36.41
N SER A 14 16.26 -35.33 -36.40
CA SER A 14 16.07 -33.89 -36.65
C SER A 14 15.72 -32.96 -35.49
N GLY A 15 16.63 -32.00 -35.27
CA GLY A 15 16.31 -30.77 -34.54
C GLY A 15 17.46 -30.13 -33.76
N CYS A 16 18.64 -29.93 -34.34
CA CYS A 16 19.47 -28.80 -33.88
C CYS A 16 18.66 -27.52 -34.07
N PHE A 17 18.54 -26.66 -33.05
CA PHE A 17 18.80 -25.22 -33.15
C PHE A 17 18.69 -24.55 -31.76
N ASN A 18 19.80 -23.90 -31.41
CA ASN A 18 19.93 -22.66 -30.64
C ASN A 18 19.69 -22.65 -29.11
N THR A 19 20.82 -22.44 -28.43
CA THR A 19 20.97 -21.64 -27.21
C THR A 19 19.99 -20.46 -27.14
N ALA A 20 19.09 -20.49 -26.17
CA ALA A 20 18.42 -19.31 -25.66
C ALA A 20 18.86 -19.08 -24.22
N ASN A 21 19.68 -18.05 -24.02
CA ASN A 21 19.85 -17.35 -22.76
C ASN A 21 18.48 -17.16 -22.12
N THR A 22 18.25 -17.77 -20.97
CA THR A 22 17.21 -17.29 -20.05
C THR A 22 17.93 -16.58 -18.91
N ALA A 23 18.47 -15.41 -19.25
CA ALA A 23 18.65 -14.36 -18.27
C ALA A 23 17.26 -13.78 -18.00
N ASN A 24 16.72 -14.05 -16.80
CA ASN A 24 15.89 -13.14 -16.01
C ASN A 24 15.44 -13.86 -14.74
N THR A 25 16.41 -14.20 -13.88
CA THR A 25 16.15 -14.20 -12.44
C THR A 25 16.06 -12.73 -12.06
N ALA A 26 14.86 -12.14 -12.13
CA ALA A 26 14.60 -10.88 -11.49
C ALA A 26 14.94 -11.09 -10.01
N ASN A 27 15.98 -10.39 -9.54
CA ASN A 27 16.29 -10.27 -8.12
C ASN A 27 15.02 -9.82 -7.41
N THR A 28 14.27 -10.77 -6.87
CA THR A 28 13.34 -10.52 -5.78
C THR A 28 14.27 -10.25 -4.61
N ALA A 29 14.70 -8.98 -4.49
CA ALA A 29 15.26 -8.49 -3.26
C ALA A 29 14.32 -8.96 -2.16
N ASN A 30 14.87 -9.71 -1.21
CA ASN A 30 14.15 -10.19 -0.05
C ASN A 30 13.70 -8.94 0.72
N THR A 31 12.54 -8.39 0.38
CA THR A 31 11.92 -7.24 1.06
C THR A 31 11.39 -7.75 2.38
N ALA A 32 12.32 -8.05 3.28
CA ALA A 32 12.03 -8.15 4.70
C ALA A 32 11.36 -6.84 5.11
N ASN A 33 10.20 -6.99 5.76
CA ASN A 33 9.44 -5.97 6.49
C ASN A 33 9.85 -4.51 6.21
N THR A 34 9.42 -3.98 5.07
CA THR A 34 9.77 -2.61 4.64
C THR A 34 8.57 -1.70 4.82
N ILE A 35 8.78 -0.48 5.33
CA ILE A 35 7.71 0.52 5.47
C ILE A 35 8.09 1.78 4.69
N TYR A 36 7.15 2.29 3.89
CA TYR A 36 7.23 3.60 3.27
C TYR A 36 6.26 4.56 3.95
N TYR A 37 6.74 5.74 4.33
CA TYR A 37 5.93 6.78 4.96
C TYR A 37 5.76 7.99 4.05
N SER A 38 4.54 8.51 3.95
CA SER A 38 4.22 9.78 3.28
C SER A 38 4.84 10.97 4.00
N TYR A 39 6.14 11.18 3.83
CA TYR A 39 6.89 12.19 4.58
C TYR A 39 6.73 13.62 4.04
N LYS A 40 6.16 13.80 2.84
CA LYS A 40 6.04 15.12 2.23
C LYS A 40 4.80 15.22 1.36
N LYS A 41 4.07 16.31 1.52
CA LYS A 41 2.90 16.67 0.71
C LYS A 41 3.06 18.09 0.18
N CYS A 42 2.88 18.27 -1.12
CA CYS A 42 3.03 19.56 -1.79
C CYS A 42 1.76 19.96 -2.51
N THR A 43 1.30 21.20 -2.30
CA THR A 43 0.18 21.78 -3.02
C THR A 43 0.52 22.09 -4.49
N LEU A 44 -0.49 22.42 -5.29
CA LEU A 44 -0.31 22.94 -6.66
C LEU A 44 0.61 24.17 -6.76
N LYS A 45 0.63 25.00 -5.71
CA LYS A 45 1.49 26.19 -5.63
C LYS A 45 2.93 25.85 -5.17
N ASN A 46 3.28 24.56 -5.11
CA ASN A 46 4.55 24.03 -4.63
C ASN A 46 4.89 24.41 -3.17
N ILE A 47 3.88 24.75 -2.37
CA ILE A 47 4.05 24.85 -0.91
C ILE A 47 4.03 23.42 -0.37
N CYS A 48 5.11 23.00 0.29
CA CYS A 48 5.29 21.65 0.80
C CYS A 48 5.30 21.62 2.33
N ASN A 49 4.57 20.66 2.90
CA ASN A 49 4.66 20.28 4.30
C ASN A 49 5.45 18.98 4.40
N GLU A 50 6.38 18.95 5.35
CA GLU A 50 7.12 17.73 5.69
C GLU A 50 6.59 17.15 6.99
N PHE A 51 6.49 15.83 7.02
CA PHE A 51 5.96 15.08 8.14
C PHE A 51 7.06 14.19 8.72
N ASN A 52 7.01 14.06 10.04
CA ASN A 52 8.02 13.39 10.82
C ASN A 52 7.44 12.13 11.45
N TYR A 53 8.32 11.20 11.77
CA TYR A 53 8.06 10.02 12.59
C TYR A 53 9.16 9.93 13.63
N THR A 54 8.87 9.27 14.76
CA THR A 54 9.86 9.05 15.83
C THR A 54 9.99 7.56 16.11
N LYS A 55 11.21 7.07 16.31
CA LYS A 55 11.43 5.68 16.76
C LYS A 55 10.82 5.52 18.15
N ASN A 56 9.98 4.51 18.34
CA ASN A 56 9.35 4.18 19.62
C ASN A 56 9.53 2.68 19.92
N GLN A 57 10.53 2.36 20.75
CA GLN A 57 10.87 0.98 21.12
C GLN A 57 11.01 0.07 19.88
N ASN A 58 9.98 -0.73 19.61
CA ASN A 58 9.91 -1.73 18.54
C ASN A 58 8.94 -1.32 17.41
N SER A 59 8.58 -0.04 17.33
CA SER A 59 7.75 0.53 16.26
C SER A 59 8.12 2.00 16.00
N TYR A 60 7.39 2.66 15.11
CA TYR A 60 7.45 4.09 14.88
C TYR A 60 6.19 4.76 15.42
N ALA A 61 6.37 5.93 16.02
CA ALA A 61 5.32 6.80 16.51
C ALA A 61 5.10 7.99 15.58
N LEU A 62 3.83 8.34 15.40
CA LEU A 62 3.35 9.42 14.55
C LEU A 62 2.51 10.35 15.40
N PHE A 63 2.65 11.65 15.20
CA PHE A 63 2.03 12.65 16.07
C PHE A 63 0.93 13.41 15.36
N ALA A 64 -0.09 13.83 16.10
CA ALA A 64 -1.15 14.67 15.56
C ALA A 64 -0.60 16.01 15.07
N TYR A 65 -1.11 16.46 13.93
CA TYR A 65 -0.81 17.78 13.38
C TYR A 65 -1.95 18.77 13.71
N LYS A 66 -1.62 20.06 13.80
CA LYS A 66 -2.60 21.14 13.92
C LYS A 66 -2.42 22.12 12.74
N PRO A 67 -3.35 22.16 11.76
CA PRO A 67 -4.56 21.33 11.64
C PRO A 67 -4.26 19.85 11.32
N PRO A 68 -5.22 18.92 11.51
CA PRO A 68 -5.08 17.52 11.12
C PRO A 68 -4.73 17.37 9.64
N VAL A 69 -3.96 16.33 9.32
CA VAL A 69 -3.51 16.04 7.96
C VAL A 69 -3.64 14.56 7.66
N ASP A 70 -3.95 14.25 6.41
CA ASP A 70 -3.93 12.90 5.90
C ASP A 70 -2.49 12.37 5.82
N GLU A 71 -2.24 11.25 6.50
CA GLU A 71 -0.99 10.51 6.49
C GLU A 71 -1.20 9.11 5.88
N PHE A 72 -0.17 8.59 5.22
CA PHE A 72 -0.24 7.35 4.47
C PHE A 72 1.03 6.51 4.62
N TYR A 73 0.86 5.20 4.57
CA TYR A 73 1.94 4.23 4.70
C TYR A 73 1.78 3.10 3.69
N ILE A 74 2.90 2.56 3.24
CA ILE A 74 2.94 1.29 2.52
C ILE A 74 3.79 0.34 3.34
N GLU A 75 3.18 -0.68 3.92
CA GLU A 75 3.90 -1.74 4.63
C GLU A 75 4.02 -2.96 3.71
N ILE A 76 5.23 -3.48 3.58
CA ILE A 76 5.53 -4.74 2.91
C ILE A 76 5.85 -5.74 4.00
N LYS A 77 4.95 -6.69 4.25
CA LYS A 77 5.10 -7.71 5.29
C LYS A 77 4.78 -9.07 4.70
N ASP A 78 5.66 -10.05 4.89
CA ASP A 78 5.50 -11.40 4.35
C ASP A 78 5.17 -11.42 2.85
N ASN A 79 5.86 -10.57 2.07
CA ASN A 79 5.63 -10.33 0.63
C ASN A 79 4.22 -9.81 0.26
N LYS A 80 3.45 -9.32 1.23
CA LYS A 80 2.16 -8.66 1.01
C LYS A 80 2.31 -7.16 1.19
N TYR A 81 1.64 -6.41 0.33
CA TYR A 81 1.63 -4.96 0.38
C TYR A 81 0.35 -4.50 1.05
N TYR A 82 0.48 -3.63 2.04
CA TYR A 82 -0.61 -3.00 2.74
C TYR A 82 -0.50 -1.50 2.56
N VAL A 83 -1.57 -0.87 2.09
CA VAL A 83 -1.67 0.58 2.06
C VAL A 83 -2.56 1.00 3.21
N ILE A 84 -2.06 1.96 3.98
CA ILE A 84 -2.68 2.42 5.21
C ILE A 84 -2.87 3.93 5.07
N TYR A 85 -4.09 4.38 5.35
CA TYR A 85 -4.50 5.76 5.45
C TYR A 85 -4.79 6.07 6.92
N LYS A 86 -4.40 7.25 7.38
CA LYS A 86 -4.64 7.70 8.74
C LYS A 86 -4.83 9.21 8.82
N ASN A 87 -5.70 9.64 9.72
CA ASN A 87 -5.82 11.03 10.15
C ASN A 87 -6.07 11.08 11.67
N ILE A 88 -5.30 11.90 12.42
CA ILE A 88 -5.48 12.07 13.87
C ILE A 88 -6.23 13.38 14.12
N PHE A 89 -7.44 13.27 14.63
CA PHE A 89 -8.29 14.38 15.06
C PHE A 89 -8.27 14.55 16.58
N SER A 90 -8.75 15.69 17.06
CA SER A 90 -8.95 15.92 18.50
C SER A 90 -9.95 14.95 19.11
N GLU A 91 -10.88 14.38 18.33
CA GLU A 91 -11.96 13.50 18.77
C GLU A 91 -11.63 12.01 18.56
N GLY A 92 -10.65 11.68 17.71
CA GLY A 92 -10.33 10.30 17.40
C GLY A 92 -9.25 10.12 16.34
N VAL A 93 -9.01 8.86 15.95
CA VAL A 93 -8.17 8.50 14.82
C VAL A 93 -9.04 7.88 13.74
N GLU A 94 -9.06 8.48 12.56
CA GLU A 94 -9.56 7.82 11.37
C GLU A 94 -8.45 6.96 10.78
N MET A 95 -8.77 5.72 10.43
CA MET A 95 -7.84 4.81 9.77
C MET A 95 -8.55 4.03 8.69
N GLY A 96 -7.92 3.97 7.51
CA GLY A 96 -8.26 3.01 6.46
C GLY A 96 -7.07 2.12 6.16
N TRP A 97 -7.30 0.87 5.78
CA TRP A 97 -6.24 0.05 5.21
C TRP A 97 -6.77 -0.92 4.15
N ALA A 98 -5.90 -1.29 3.24
CA ALA A 98 -6.18 -2.30 2.24
C ALA A 98 -4.95 -3.16 1.99
N GLN A 99 -5.15 -4.47 1.93
CA GLN A 99 -4.17 -5.35 1.31
C GLN A 99 -4.24 -5.15 -0.20
N MET A 100 -3.07 -4.95 -0.80
CA MET A 100 -2.91 -4.66 -2.21
C MET A 100 -2.39 -5.87 -2.97
N LYS A 101 -2.89 -6.03 -4.19
CA LYS A 101 -2.32 -6.93 -5.19
C LYS A 101 -1.35 -6.14 -6.06
N ILE A 102 -0.14 -6.66 -6.25
CA ILE A 102 0.84 -6.08 -7.17
C ILE A 102 0.39 -6.38 -8.61
N VAL A 103 0.26 -5.33 -9.41
CA VAL A 103 0.05 -5.43 -10.87
C VAL A 103 1.39 -5.36 -11.58
N THR A 104 2.24 -4.40 -11.19
CA THR A 104 3.58 -4.20 -11.77
C THR A 104 4.53 -3.69 -10.70
N ASN A 105 5.76 -4.21 -10.66
CA ASN A 105 6.82 -3.67 -9.82
C ASN A 105 8.14 -3.71 -10.60
N ASN A 106 8.55 -2.58 -11.17
CA ASN A 106 9.80 -2.45 -11.93
C ASN A 106 10.62 -1.25 -11.42
N GLU A 107 11.70 -0.91 -12.11
CA GLU A 107 12.62 0.16 -11.70
C GLU A 107 11.94 1.55 -11.64
N ASN A 108 10.95 1.78 -12.50
CA ASN A 108 10.33 3.10 -12.66
C ASN A 108 8.98 3.20 -11.94
N ASN A 109 8.25 2.09 -11.81
CA ASN A 109 6.87 2.11 -11.34
C ASN A 109 6.56 0.95 -10.38
N LEU A 110 5.74 1.26 -9.37
CA LEU A 110 5.00 0.29 -8.56
C LEU A 110 3.50 0.53 -8.80
N VAL A 111 2.82 -0.45 -9.37
CA VAL A 111 1.37 -0.43 -9.63
C VAL A 111 0.71 -1.50 -8.78
N MET A 112 -0.29 -1.09 -8.02
CA MET A 112 -1.00 -1.95 -7.08
C MET A 112 -2.50 -1.70 -7.17
N GLU A 113 -3.29 -2.73 -6.91
CA GLU A 113 -4.76 -2.65 -6.95
C GLU A 113 -5.40 -3.36 -5.75
N THR A 114 -6.60 -2.91 -5.39
CA THR A 114 -7.49 -3.59 -4.45
C THR A 114 -8.93 -3.40 -4.89
N ASN A 115 -9.81 -4.29 -4.43
CA ASN A 115 -11.26 -4.12 -4.52
C ASN A 115 -11.95 -4.12 -3.14
N LYS A 116 -11.16 -4.15 -2.06
CA LYS A 116 -11.65 -4.23 -0.68
C LYS A 116 -10.82 -3.33 0.21
N ILE A 117 -11.53 -2.52 0.98
CA ILE A 117 -10.95 -1.54 1.88
C ILE A 117 -11.60 -1.71 3.23
N PHE A 118 -10.79 -1.66 4.27
CA PHE A 118 -11.22 -1.61 5.65
C PHE A 118 -11.09 -0.18 6.12
N GLN A 119 -12.11 0.35 6.80
CA GLN A 119 -12.09 1.67 7.39
C GLN A 119 -12.66 1.58 8.79
N THR A 120 -12.00 2.25 9.72
CA THR A 120 -12.45 2.41 11.08
C THR A 120 -12.31 3.86 11.51
N LEU A 121 -13.23 4.29 12.36
CA LEU A 121 -13.16 5.56 13.07
C LEU A 121 -13.00 5.25 14.55
N GLY A 122 -11.79 5.42 15.07
CA GLY A 122 -11.51 5.31 16.49
C GLY A 122 -11.81 6.62 17.21
N ASN A 123 -13.08 6.93 17.49
CA ASN A 123 -13.52 8.11 18.25
C ASN A 123 -13.93 7.73 19.69
N TYR A 124 -13.66 8.59 20.67
CA TYR A 124 -14.12 8.43 22.06
C TYR A 124 -15.64 8.66 22.23
N ASN A 125 -16.30 9.50 21.42
CA ASN A 125 -17.74 9.72 21.41
C ASN A 125 -18.19 10.39 20.10
N SER A 126 -19.28 9.90 19.50
CA SER A 126 -20.07 10.53 18.42
C SER A 126 -19.53 10.53 16.97
N ILE A 127 -20.00 9.57 16.17
CA ILE A 127 -20.71 9.91 14.93
C ILE A 127 -22.11 9.30 15.07
N GLY A 128 -23.14 10.16 15.03
CA GLY A 128 -24.52 9.79 15.29
C GLY A 128 -25.03 8.71 14.33
N SER A 129 -25.85 7.81 14.88
CA SER A 129 -26.98 7.13 14.20
C SER A 129 -26.71 6.37 12.88
N GLY A 130 -25.46 6.07 12.53
CA GLY A 130 -25.10 5.07 11.52
C GLY A 130 -24.48 3.85 12.21
N ASP A 131 -24.79 2.65 11.73
CA ASP A 131 -24.45 1.31 12.28
C ASP A 131 -22.94 1.03 12.48
N ASN A 132 -22.23 1.85 13.26
CA ASN A 132 -20.87 1.59 13.73
C ASN A 132 -20.91 1.21 15.22
N SER A 133 -21.52 0.05 15.51
CA SER A 133 -21.50 -0.58 16.83
C SER A 133 -20.14 -1.19 17.19
N ASN A 134 -19.22 -1.31 16.22
CA ASN A 134 -17.89 -1.89 16.40
C ASN A 134 -16.86 -0.80 16.72
N TYR A 135 -16.97 -0.27 17.92
CA TYR A 135 -15.95 0.58 18.53
C TYR A 135 -14.64 -0.19 18.64
N VAL A 136 -13.55 0.37 18.10
CA VAL A 136 -12.20 -0.14 18.36
C VAL A 136 -11.43 0.89 19.18
N PRO A 137 -11.22 0.65 20.49
CA PRO A 137 -10.48 1.58 21.33
C PRO A 137 -9.05 1.70 20.82
N SER A 138 -8.73 2.84 20.20
CA SER A 138 -7.34 3.17 19.91
C SER A 138 -6.63 3.41 21.23
N ARG A 139 -5.68 2.52 21.57
CA ARG A 139 -4.82 2.66 22.76
C ARG A 139 -3.99 3.95 22.74
N ASN A 140 -3.97 4.65 21.60
CA ASN A 140 -3.03 5.71 21.29
C ASN A 140 -3.68 7.12 21.24
N TYR A 141 -5.02 7.20 21.20
CA TYR A 141 -5.75 8.49 21.10
C TYR A 141 -5.44 9.49 22.24
N ARG A 142 -5.16 9.03 23.47
CA ARG A 142 -4.89 9.92 24.61
C ARG A 142 -3.53 10.63 24.59
N LYS A 143 -2.67 10.37 23.60
CA LYS A 143 -1.28 10.86 23.57
C LYS A 143 -0.95 11.71 22.33
N ASP A 144 -1.96 12.11 21.55
CA ASP A 144 -1.76 12.74 20.23
C ASP A 144 -0.78 11.94 19.36
N MET A 145 -0.78 10.61 19.52
CA MET A 145 0.23 9.71 18.98
C MET A 145 -0.45 8.48 18.38
N TYR A 146 0.20 7.85 17.41
CA TYR A 146 -0.17 6.54 16.89
C TYR A 146 1.06 5.70 16.62
N ILE A 147 1.01 4.43 17.00
CA ILE A 147 2.08 3.47 16.79
C ILE A 147 1.79 2.67 15.52
N ILE A 148 2.76 2.63 14.60
CA ILE A 148 2.63 1.85 13.36
C ILE A 148 2.42 0.35 13.70
N ASN A 149 1.57 -0.33 12.93
CA ASN A 149 1.13 -1.73 13.05
C ASN A 149 -0.05 -2.04 13.99
N ASP A 150 -0.72 -1.05 14.57
CA ASP A 150 -2.01 -1.24 15.24
C ASP A 150 -3.15 -1.29 14.20
N PHE A 151 -3.30 -2.40 13.49
CA PHE A 151 -4.40 -2.59 12.54
C PHE A 151 -5.74 -2.77 13.26
N TYR A 152 -6.77 -2.11 12.73
CA TYR A 152 -8.13 -2.28 13.21
C TYR A 152 -8.99 -2.90 12.11
N ASP A 153 -9.39 -4.15 12.33
CA ASP A 153 -10.32 -4.87 11.47
C ASP A 153 -11.75 -4.41 11.76
N GLY A 154 -12.08 -3.22 11.28
CA GLY A 154 -13.39 -2.59 11.44
C GLY A 154 -14.35 -2.90 10.27
N TYR A 155 -15.15 -1.89 9.90
CA TYR A 155 -16.05 -1.96 8.76
C TYR A 155 -15.26 -2.12 7.46
N SER A 156 -15.73 -2.96 6.55
CA SER A 156 -15.12 -3.13 5.23
C SER A 156 -16.13 -2.89 4.13
N PHE A 157 -15.71 -2.22 3.08
CA PHE A 157 -16.52 -2.01 1.89
C PHE A 157 -15.74 -2.40 0.63
N LYS A 158 -16.49 -2.75 -0.41
CA LYS A 158 -15.92 -3.09 -1.72
C LYS A 158 -15.81 -1.82 -2.54
N GLN A 159 -14.58 -1.43 -2.83
CA GLN A 159 -14.29 -0.34 -3.75
C GLN A 159 -13.01 -0.67 -4.49
N TYR A 160 -13.07 -0.61 -5.82
CA TYR A 160 -11.89 -0.76 -6.65
C TYR A 160 -11.01 0.49 -6.53
N GLN A 161 -9.73 0.29 -6.23
CA GLN A 161 -8.71 1.33 -6.25
C GLN A 161 -7.44 0.80 -6.89
N LYS A 162 -6.86 1.60 -7.78
CA LYS A 162 -5.59 1.32 -8.42
C LYS A 162 -4.62 2.47 -8.17
N LEU A 163 -3.50 2.14 -7.57
CA LEU A 163 -2.46 3.08 -7.20
C LEU A 163 -1.26 2.88 -8.12
N THR A 164 -0.82 3.97 -8.75
CA THR A 164 0.41 4.00 -9.54
C THR A 164 1.40 4.90 -8.84
N PHE A 165 2.54 4.36 -8.45
CA PHE A 165 3.65 5.08 -7.85
C PHE A 165 4.81 5.16 -8.82
N ILE A 166 5.28 6.38 -9.07
CA ILE A 166 6.51 6.66 -9.80
C ILE A 166 7.67 6.55 -8.82
N LYS A 167 8.67 5.73 -9.14
CA LYS A 167 9.88 5.56 -8.34
C LYS A 167 10.94 6.56 -8.75
N LYS A 168 11.54 7.26 -7.77
CA LYS A 168 12.66 8.17 -8.01
C LYS A 168 13.52 8.28 -6.76
N ASN A 169 14.81 8.02 -6.85
CA ASN A 169 15.76 8.20 -5.73
C ASN A 169 15.31 7.52 -4.42
N LYS A 170 14.85 6.26 -4.50
CA LYS A 170 14.26 5.50 -3.37
C LYS A 170 12.99 6.12 -2.76
N GLN A 171 12.38 7.10 -3.42
CA GLN A 171 11.09 7.66 -3.08
C GLN A 171 10.01 7.14 -4.02
N LEU A 172 8.78 7.13 -3.53
CA LEU A 172 7.59 6.85 -4.32
C LEU A 172 6.77 8.13 -4.41
N LEU A 173 6.33 8.49 -5.61
CA LEU A 173 5.39 9.58 -5.85
C LEU A 173 4.09 9.00 -6.38
N LEU A 174 2.97 9.25 -5.70
CA LEU A 174 1.66 8.83 -6.20
C LEU A 174 1.28 9.61 -7.46
N ASP A 175 0.93 8.90 -8.53
CA ASP A 175 0.32 9.49 -9.71
C ASP A 175 -1.18 9.72 -9.48
N CYS A 176 -1.49 10.84 -8.85
CA CYS A 176 -2.87 11.27 -8.59
C CYS A 176 -3.71 11.41 -9.86
N LYS A 177 -3.11 11.74 -11.02
CA LYS A 177 -3.86 11.87 -12.26
C LYS A 177 -4.38 10.52 -12.74
N SER A 178 -3.55 9.47 -12.63
CA SER A 178 -3.96 8.10 -12.96
C SER A 178 -4.95 7.55 -11.93
N TYR A 179 -4.69 7.79 -10.64
CA TYR A 179 -5.59 7.36 -9.56
C TYR A 179 -7.02 7.91 -9.74
N MET A 180 -7.17 9.21 -10.02
CA MET A 180 -8.49 9.83 -10.20
C MET A 180 -9.27 9.33 -11.42
N LYS A 181 -8.60 8.76 -12.43
CA LYS A 181 -9.27 8.17 -13.60
C LYS A 181 -9.85 6.79 -13.34
N ASP A 182 -9.19 6.03 -12.46
CA ASP A 182 -9.53 4.63 -12.18
C ASP A 182 -10.55 4.49 -11.02
N LEU A 183 -10.95 5.60 -10.40
CA LEU A 183 -11.99 5.62 -9.36
C LEU A 183 -13.40 5.49 -9.97
N ASP A 184 -14.22 4.59 -9.41
CA ASP A 184 -15.61 4.37 -9.83
C ASP A 184 -16.49 5.60 -9.52
N PRO A 185 -17.09 6.23 -10.56
CA PRO A 185 -17.93 7.41 -10.43
C PRO A 185 -19.07 7.31 -9.41
N LYS A 186 -19.57 6.09 -9.17
CA LYS A 186 -20.76 5.86 -8.34
C LYS A 186 -20.47 5.96 -6.84
N ASN A 187 -19.22 5.82 -6.42
CA ASN A 187 -18.78 5.83 -5.01
C ASN A 187 -17.77 6.96 -4.71
N ASN A 188 -17.80 8.02 -5.53
CA ASN A 188 -16.78 9.07 -5.71
C ASN A 188 -16.34 9.87 -4.47
N TYR A 189 -16.89 9.65 -3.29
CA TYR A 189 -16.46 10.35 -2.07
C TYR A 189 -15.58 9.51 -1.13
N SER A 190 -15.19 8.28 -1.52
CA SER A 190 -14.69 7.28 -0.55
C SER A 190 -13.33 6.65 -0.87
N GLY A 191 -12.48 7.31 -1.67
CA GLY A 191 -11.15 6.76 -2.01
C GLY A 191 -10.08 7.08 -0.95
N MET A 192 -9.11 6.17 -0.69
CA MET A 192 -8.06 6.39 0.34
C MET A 192 -7.29 7.69 0.07
N PHE A 193 -6.94 7.94 -1.19
CA PHE A 193 -6.23 9.14 -1.62
C PHE A 193 -7.13 10.21 -2.27
N TYR A 194 -8.46 10.09 -2.15
CA TYR A 194 -9.38 10.95 -2.89
C TYR A 194 -9.14 12.44 -2.60
N SER A 195 -9.15 12.85 -1.33
CA SER A 195 -8.97 14.26 -0.95
C SER A 195 -7.66 14.85 -1.47
N VAL A 196 -6.54 14.16 -1.22
CA VAL A 196 -5.20 14.59 -1.65
C VAL A 196 -5.14 14.73 -3.17
N CYS A 197 -5.68 13.76 -3.91
CA CYS A 197 -5.61 13.76 -5.36
C CYS A 197 -6.63 14.69 -6.03
N SER A 198 -7.82 14.91 -5.45
CA SER A 198 -8.79 15.89 -5.93
C SER A 198 -8.26 17.31 -5.78
N ASP A 199 -7.52 17.56 -4.70
CA ASP A 199 -6.84 18.85 -4.44
C ASP A 199 -5.58 19.04 -5.30
N LYS A 200 -5.27 18.05 -6.14
CA LYS A 200 -4.10 18.01 -7.03
C LYS A 200 -2.79 18.17 -6.26
N GLU A 201 -2.76 17.69 -5.03
CA GLU A 201 -1.55 17.65 -4.22
C GLU A 201 -0.63 16.52 -4.71
N LYS A 202 0.66 16.67 -4.43
CA LYS A 202 1.68 15.65 -4.67
C LYS A 202 2.07 15.04 -3.35
N ILE A 203 1.97 13.72 -3.24
CA ILE A 203 2.34 12.99 -2.03
C ILE A 203 3.54 12.09 -2.30
N TYR A 204 4.57 12.27 -1.46
CA TYR A 204 5.85 11.60 -1.56
C TYR A 204 6.04 10.66 -0.39
N PHE A 205 6.47 9.45 -0.70
CA PHE A 205 6.83 8.45 0.28
C PHE A 205 8.33 8.20 0.25
N LYS A 206 8.88 7.90 1.42
CA LYS A 206 10.26 7.41 1.57
C LYS A 206 10.25 6.19 2.45
N GLU A 207 11.18 5.29 2.20
CA GLU A 207 11.46 4.18 3.08
C GLU A 207 11.87 4.71 4.47
N ILE A 208 11.32 4.10 5.53
CA ILE A 208 11.80 4.30 6.91
C ILE A 208 12.66 3.09 7.29
N PRO A 209 13.71 3.27 8.11
CA PRO A 209 14.59 2.17 8.49
C PRO A 209 13.81 0.99 9.09
N GLU A 210 14.34 -0.22 8.93
CA GLU A 210 13.85 -1.37 9.71
C GLU A 210 14.27 -1.19 11.18
N LEU A 211 13.46 -1.71 12.12
CA LEU A 211 13.60 -1.43 13.56
C LEU A 211 14.55 -2.33 14.32
#